data_AF-A0A086JVW1-F1
#
_entry.id   AF-A0A086JVW1-F1
#
_cell.length_a   1.000
_cell.length_b   1.000
_cell.length_c   1.000
_cell.angle_alpha   90.00
_cell.angle_beta   90.00
_cell.angle_gamma   90.00
#
_symmetry.space_group_name_H-M   'P 1'
#
loop_
_entity.id
_entity.type
_entity.pdbx_description
1 polymer ?
#
loop_
_entity_poly.entity_id
_entity_poly.type
_entity_poly.pdbx_seq_one_letter_code
_entity_poly.pdbx_strand_id
1 'polypeptide(L)'
;MRRWELFHGKGKFPLFAVHTLAEMKMTGNCLLHSRPLLLFSPEFGSEHGPAQPHLALIKEVFVQVFGTPRNHPKAKPFFDHALAFYKFDGNRIWFRHYQIAPLIGGEGGDADTPERQTFIEIGT
;
A
#
# COMPACT_ATOMS: atom_id res chain seq x y z
N MET A 1 21.27 -8.77 21.87
CA MET A 1 21.63 -9.28 20.53
C MET A 1 20.67 -10.41 20.18
N ARG A 2 19.56 -10.14 19.48
CA ARG A 2 18.66 -11.21 18.99
C ARG A 2 18.62 -11.12 17.47
N ARG A 3 19.17 -12.17 16.86
CA ARG A 3 19.23 -12.41 15.43
C ARG A 3 17.87 -12.98 15.01
N TRP A 4 17.16 -12.27 14.15
CA TRP A 4 15.99 -12.78 13.45
C TRP A 4 16.47 -13.48 12.17
N GLU A 5 16.71 -14.79 12.26
CA GLU A 5 16.91 -15.63 11.08
C GLU A 5 15.57 -16.30 10.74
N LEU A 6 14.83 -15.70 9.82
CA LEU A 6 13.70 -16.37 9.17
C LEU A 6 13.44 -15.82 7.77
N PHE A 7 14.50 -15.57 6.98
CA PHE A 7 14.43 -15.46 5.52
C PHE A 7 15.76 -15.91 4.91
N HIS A 8 15.77 -17.03 4.17
CA HIS A 8 16.96 -17.60 3.52
C HIS A 8 17.23 -17.00 2.12
N GLY A 9 16.76 -15.76 1.84
CA GLY A 9 16.93 -15.11 0.54
C GLY A 9 18.00 -14.01 0.57
N LYS A 10 19.02 -14.11 -0.29
CA LYS A 10 19.93 -12.99 -0.57
C LYS A 10 19.27 -12.05 -1.59
N GLY A 11 18.55 -11.04 -1.11
CA GLY A 11 17.99 -9.95 -1.92
C GLY A 11 18.29 -8.60 -1.29
N LYS A 12 18.73 -7.61 -2.09
CA LYS A 12 18.94 -6.23 -1.62
C LYS A 12 18.02 -5.30 -2.40
N PHE A 13 17.21 -4.53 -1.69
CA PHE A 13 16.33 -3.50 -2.25
C PHE A 13 16.82 -2.13 -1.79
N PRO A 14 17.64 -1.42 -2.60
CA PRO A 14 18.04 -0.07 -2.27
C PRO A 14 16.83 0.87 -2.32
N LEU A 15 16.65 1.63 -1.25
CA LEU A 15 15.60 2.65 -1.14
C LEU A 15 16.13 3.98 -1.66
N PHE A 16 15.30 4.69 -2.42
CA PHE A 16 15.61 6.00 -2.99
C PHE A 16 14.44 6.94 -2.76
N ALA A 17 14.71 8.25 -2.67
CA ALA A 17 13.69 9.28 -2.51
C ALA A 17 12.73 9.01 -1.33
N VAL A 18 13.28 8.52 -0.21
CA VAL A 18 12.53 8.32 1.03
C VAL A 18 12.34 9.68 1.68
N HIS A 19 11.08 10.04 1.92
CA HIS A 19 10.71 11.26 2.61
C HIS A 19 9.98 10.92 3.91
N THR A 20 10.29 11.65 4.96
CA THR A 20 9.53 11.52 6.21
C THR A 20 8.26 12.37 6.17
N LEU A 21 7.25 11.99 6.95
CA LEU A 21 6.02 12.80 7.08
C LEU A 21 6.30 14.24 7.57
N ALA A 22 7.39 14.45 8.29
CA ALA A 22 7.80 15.78 8.75
C ALA A 22 8.29 16.69 7.61
N GLU A 23 8.80 16.11 6.52
CA GLU A 23 9.30 16.84 5.36
C GLU A 23 8.18 17.20 4.37
N MET A 24 7.06 16.49 4.43
CA MET A 24 6.01 16.55 3.42
C MET A 24 4.74 17.21 3.97
N LYS A 25 4.30 18.29 3.32
CA LYS A 25 3.05 19.00 3.68
C LYS A 25 1.83 18.30 3.07
N MET A 26 1.61 17.04 3.45
CA MET A 26 0.44 16.28 3.02
C MET A 26 -0.76 16.56 3.91
N THR A 27 -1.93 16.71 3.31
CA THR A 27 -3.19 16.92 4.00
C THR A 27 -3.92 15.59 4.07
N GLY A 28 -3.87 14.87 5.18
CA GLY A 28 -4.58 13.60 5.32
C GLY A 28 -4.00 12.71 6.42
N ASN A 29 -4.71 11.64 6.75
CA ASN A 29 -4.27 10.64 7.70
C ASN A 29 -5.03 9.33 7.49
N CYS A 30 -4.50 8.23 8.03
CA CYS A 30 -5.21 6.97 8.15
C CYS A 30 -5.23 6.51 9.62
N LEU A 31 -6.23 5.72 10.01
CA LEU A 31 -6.34 5.26 11.38
C LEU A 31 -5.32 4.14 11.65
N LEU A 32 -4.73 4.18 12.84
CA LEU A 32 -3.89 3.06 13.28
C LEU A 32 -4.71 1.75 13.31
N HIS A 33 -4.13 0.69 12.75
CA HIS A 33 -4.68 -0.66 12.61
C HIS A 33 -5.85 -0.85 11.62
N SER A 34 -6.19 0.16 10.82
CA SER A 34 -7.00 -0.10 9.63
C SER A 34 -6.24 -0.96 8.62
N ARG A 35 -6.98 -1.57 7.69
CA ARG A 35 -6.41 -2.51 6.72
C ARG A 35 -6.06 -1.75 5.43
N PRO A 36 -4.84 -1.87 4.89
CA PRO A 36 -4.52 -1.29 3.59
C PRO A 36 -5.17 -2.08 2.46
N LEU A 37 -5.65 -1.36 1.45
CA LEU A 37 -5.78 -1.93 0.10
C LEU A 37 -4.41 -1.94 -0.57
N LEU A 38 -3.97 -3.08 -1.09
CA LEU A 38 -2.72 -3.17 -1.84
C LEU A 38 -3.03 -3.09 -3.33
N LEU A 39 -2.58 -2.02 -3.96
CA LEU A 39 -2.78 -1.74 -5.38
C LEU A 39 -1.47 -2.01 -6.11
N PHE A 40 -1.52 -2.80 -7.17
CA PHE A 40 -0.36 -3.11 -7.99
C PHE A 40 -0.66 -2.71 -9.44
N SER A 41 0.30 -2.05 -10.08
CA SER A 41 0.20 -1.75 -11.51
C SER A 41 0.22 -3.04 -12.36
N PRO A 42 -0.30 -3.00 -13.60
CA PRO A 42 -0.48 -4.21 -14.43
C PRO A 42 0.78 -5.04 -14.69
N GLU A 43 1.97 -4.46 -14.56
CA GLU A 43 3.26 -5.15 -14.71
C GLU A 43 3.48 -6.25 -13.66
N PHE A 44 2.78 -6.14 -12.51
CA PHE A 44 2.72 -7.19 -11.48
C PHE A 44 1.65 -8.26 -11.79
N GLY A 45 1.19 -8.33 -13.04
CA GLY A 45 0.21 -9.29 -13.53
C GLY A 45 -1.20 -8.72 -13.50
N SER A 46 -1.92 -8.93 -14.59
CA SER A 46 -3.31 -8.51 -14.78
C SER A 46 -4.11 -9.60 -15.48
N GLU A 47 -5.40 -9.35 -15.70
CA GLU A 47 -6.25 -10.21 -16.53
C GLU A 47 -5.73 -10.34 -17.97
N HIS A 48 -4.98 -9.35 -18.46
CA HIS A 48 -4.45 -9.33 -19.82
C HIS A 48 -3.12 -10.07 -19.97
N GLY A 49 -2.47 -10.49 -18.88
CA GLY A 49 -1.23 -11.26 -18.96
C GLY A 49 -0.52 -11.48 -17.61
N PRO A 50 0.26 -12.57 -17.49
CA PRO A 50 1.02 -12.86 -16.28
C PRO A 50 2.17 -11.88 -16.08
N ALA A 51 2.56 -11.67 -14.82
CA ALA A 51 3.73 -10.88 -14.47
C ALA A 51 5.02 -11.61 -14.85
N GLN A 52 6.12 -10.86 -14.99
CA GLN A 52 7.45 -11.47 -15.00
C GLN A 52 7.71 -12.20 -13.66
N PRO A 53 8.42 -13.35 -13.64
CA PRO A 53 8.56 -14.17 -12.43
C PRO A 53 9.09 -13.42 -11.20
N HIS A 54 10.03 -12.49 -11.40
CA HIS A 54 10.57 -11.68 -10.31
C HIS A 54 9.55 -10.66 -9.78
N LEU A 55 8.70 -10.09 -10.63
CA LEU A 55 7.62 -9.19 -10.21
C LEU A 55 6.50 -9.94 -9.49
N ALA A 56 6.16 -11.15 -9.95
CA ALA A 56 5.23 -12.02 -9.23
C ALA A 56 5.74 -12.32 -7.81
N LEU A 57 7.02 -12.67 -7.65
CA LEU A 57 7.61 -12.91 -6.34
C LEU A 57 7.61 -11.65 -5.46
N ILE A 58 7.97 -10.49 -6.03
CA ILE A 58 7.95 -9.23 -5.29
C ILE A 58 6.53 -8.88 -4.83
N LYS A 59 5.52 -9.09 -5.68
CA LYS A 59 4.11 -8.91 -5.32
C LYS A 59 3.73 -9.76 -4.12
N GLU A 60 4.06 -11.06 -4.14
CA GLU A 60 3.78 -11.96 -3.02
C GLU A 60 4.48 -11.54 -1.73
N VAL A 61 5.75 -11.12 -1.81
CA VAL A 61 6.48 -10.58 -0.65
C VAL A 61 5.79 -9.33 -0.11
N PHE A 62 5.38 -8.40 -0.97
CA PHE A 62 4.71 -7.16 -0.55
C PHE A 62 3.33 -7.43 0.04
N VAL A 63 2.58 -8.40 -0.48
CA VAL A 63 1.32 -8.86 0.12
C VAL A 63 1.55 -9.38 1.55
N GLN A 64 2.61 -10.14 1.78
CA GLN A 64 2.93 -10.67 3.11
C GLN A 64 3.44 -9.60 4.09
N VAL A 65 4.21 -8.62 3.59
CA VAL A 65 4.81 -7.57 4.43
C VAL A 65 3.80 -6.48 4.78
N PHE A 66 3.02 -6.02 3.80
CA PHE A 66 2.12 -4.87 3.95
C PHE A 66 0.66 -5.27 4.13
N GLY A 67 0.29 -6.51 3.81
CA GLY A 67 -1.07 -7.00 4.00
C GLY A 67 -1.41 -7.21 5.48
N THR A 68 -2.70 -7.15 5.80
CA THR A 68 -3.19 -7.53 7.13
C THR A 68 -3.56 -9.01 7.14
N PRO A 69 -2.98 -9.83 8.05
CA PRO A 69 -3.36 -11.23 8.18
C PRO A 69 -4.85 -11.40 8.46
N ARG A 70 -5.43 -12.49 7.95
CA ARG A 70 -6.84 -12.81 8.21
C ARG A 70 -7.08 -12.95 9.72
N ASN A 71 -8.12 -12.30 10.21
CA ASN A 71 -8.54 -12.31 11.63
C ASN A 71 -7.47 -11.81 12.61
N HIS A 72 -6.59 -10.89 12.17
CA HIS A 72 -5.66 -10.26 13.09
C HIS A 72 -6.43 -9.51 14.21
N PRO A 73 -6.14 -9.75 15.50
CA PRO A 73 -7.01 -9.33 16.61
C PRO A 73 -7.12 -7.81 16.79
N LYS A 74 -6.14 -7.06 16.26
CA LYS A 74 -6.15 -5.59 16.29
C LYS A 74 -6.71 -4.95 15.01
N ALA A 75 -7.00 -5.75 13.97
CA ALA A 75 -7.43 -5.21 12.69
C ALA A 75 -8.83 -4.61 12.81
N LYS A 76 -8.97 -3.38 12.34
CA LYS A 76 -10.27 -2.73 12.27
C LYS A 76 -11.09 -3.28 11.09
N PRO A 77 -12.43 -3.30 11.19
CA PRO A 77 -13.30 -3.89 10.18
C PRO A 77 -13.54 -2.97 8.96
N PHE A 78 -12.58 -2.12 8.60
CA PHE A 78 -12.71 -1.16 7.49
C PHE A 78 -11.37 -0.87 6.82
N PHE A 79 -11.45 -0.31 5.62
CA PHE A 79 -10.32 0.15 4.81
C PHE A 79 -10.42 1.67 4.70
N ASP A 80 -9.39 2.39 5.14
CA ASP A 80 -9.33 3.85 5.07
C ASP A 80 -8.05 4.34 4.37
N HIS A 81 -7.24 3.42 3.85
CA HIS A 81 -6.02 3.74 3.11
C HIS A 81 -5.66 2.65 2.09
N ALA A 82 -4.83 3.06 1.14
CA ALA A 82 -4.28 2.19 0.11
C ALA A 82 -2.77 2.39 -0.01
N LEU A 83 -2.05 1.30 -0.25
CA LEU A 83 -0.65 1.29 -0.62
C LEU A 83 -0.56 0.88 -2.08
N ALA A 84 -0.01 1.76 -2.91
CA ALA A 84 0.08 1.54 -4.34
C ALA A 84 1.52 1.35 -4.79
N PHE A 85 1.74 0.30 -5.58
CA PHE A 85 3.03 -0.11 -6.13
C PHE A 85 3.01 -0.01 -7.65
N TYR A 86 3.87 0.83 -8.22
CA TYR A 86 3.91 1.09 -9.66
C TYR A 86 5.26 0.71 -10.27
N LYS A 87 5.22 0.12 -11.46
CA LYS A 87 6.40 -0.25 -12.25
C LYS A 87 6.31 0.37 -13.65
N PHE A 88 6.76 1.61 -13.82
CA PHE A 88 6.64 2.30 -15.12
C PHE A 88 7.97 2.52 -15.87
N ASP A 89 9.13 2.55 -15.19
CA ASP A 89 10.43 2.76 -15.85
C ASP A 89 11.58 1.96 -15.20
N GLY A 90 12.44 1.34 -16.01
CA GLY A 90 13.64 0.62 -15.58
C GLY A 90 13.41 -0.55 -14.61
N ASN A 91 14.20 -0.62 -13.53
CA ASN A 91 14.09 -1.63 -12.47
C ASN A 91 13.61 -1.05 -11.13
N ARG A 92 12.98 0.14 -11.16
CA ARG A 92 12.47 0.79 -9.95
C ARG A 92 10.99 0.48 -9.77
N ILE A 93 10.63 0.25 -8.51
CA ILE A 93 9.24 0.14 -8.06
C ILE A 93 8.96 1.40 -7.24
N TRP A 94 7.87 2.07 -7.57
CA TRP A 94 7.42 3.27 -6.89
C TRP A 94 6.34 2.91 -5.87
N PHE A 95 6.40 3.55 -4.72
CA PHE A 95 5.45 3.36 -3.62
C PHE A 95 4.71 4.66 -3.35
N ARG A 96 3.41 4.55 -3.10
CA ARG A 96 2.56 5.67 -2.67
C ARG A 96 1.59 5.19 -1.60
N HIS A 97 1.36 6.04 -0.62
CA HIS A 97 0.40 5.81 0.45
C HIS A 97 -0.73 6.84 0.33
N TYR A 98 -1.96 6.34 0.21
CA TYR A 98 -3.15 7.16 0.04
C TYR A 98 -4.13 6.93 1.19
N GLN A 99 -4.74 8.00 1.69
CA GLN A 99 -5.98 7.94 2.44
C GLN A 99 -7.14 7.72 1.46
N ILE A 100 -8.09 6.87 1.85
CA ILE A 100 -9.41 6.76 1.21
C ILE A 100 -10.34 7.71 1.96
N ALA A 101 -10.88 8.71 1.26
CA ALA A 101 -11.73 9.73 1.84
C ALA A 101 -13.01 9.92 1.01
N PRO A 102 -14.14 10.27 1.64
CA PRO A 102 -15.35 10.60 0.90
C PRO A 102 -15.15 11.89 0.10
N LEU A 103 -15.78 11.99 -1.07
CA LEU A 103 -15.79 13.23 -1.87
C LEU A 103 -16.45 14.39 -1.10
N ILE A 104 -17.50 14.09 -0.34
CA ILE A 104 -18.19 15.02 0.55
C ILE A 104 -18.16 14.46 1.96
N GLY A 105 -17.50 15.15 2.90
CA GLY A 105 -17.49 14.79 4.32
C GLY A 105 -18.63 15.43 5.13
N GLY A 106 -18.79 14.98 6.38
CA GLY A 106 -19.78 15.53 7.34
C GLY A 106 -21.08 14.72 7.46
N GLU A 107 -22.03 15.23 8.23
CA GLU A 107 -23.36 14.60 8.37
C GLU A 107 -24.07 14.56 7.02
N GLY A 108 -24.56 13.37 6.64
CA GLY A 108 -25.16 13.13 5.33
C GLY A 108 -24.15 13.10 4.17
N GLY A 109 -22.85 13.02 4.45
CA GLY A 109 -21.79 12.90 3.46
C GLY A 109 -21.64 11.50 2.87
N ASP A 110 -20.64 11.33 2.01
CA ASP A 110 -20.42 10.16 1.16
C ASP A 110 -19.66 9.03 1.88
N ALA A 111 -19.62 9.01 3.22
CA ALA A 111 -18.78 8.08 3.99
C ALA A 111 -19.11 6.60 3.71
N ASP A 112 -20.39 6.28 3.51
CA ASP A 112 -20.89 4.93 3.24
C ASP A 112 -21.18 4.70 1.74
N THR A 113 -20.63 5.55 0.86
CA THR A 113 -20.86 5.50 -0.58
C THR A 113 -19.57 5.14 -1.33
N PRO A 114 -19.31 3.85 -1.64
CA PRO A 114 -18.03 3.39 -2.19
C PRO A 114 -17.63 4.05 -3.52
N GLU A 115 -18.60 4.33 -4.37
CA GLU A 115 -18.42 5.00 -5.67
C GLU A 115 -18.13 6.50 -5.54
N ARG A 116 -18.25 7.07 -4.34
CA ARG A 116 -17.99 8.47 -4.02
C ARG A 116 -16.82 8.64 -3.07
N GLN A 117 -15.80 7.81 -3.24
CA GLN A 117 -14.52 7.92 -2.55
C GLN A 117 -13.46 8.55 -3.46
N THR A 118 -12.48 9.21 -2.86
CA THR A 118 -11.28 9.74 -3.50
C THR A 118 -10.03 9.30 -2.75
N PHE A 119 -8.88 9.42 -3.42
CA PHE A 119 -7.57 9.17 -2.83
C PHE A 119 -6.87 10.50 -2.53
N ILE A 120 -6.35 10.63 -1.30
CA ILE A 120 -5.51 11.75 -0.90
C ILE A 120 -4.13 11.21 -0.53
N GLU A 121 -3.07 11.74 -1.14
CA GLU A 121 -1.71 11.25 -0.86
C GLU A 121 -1.25 11.65 0.55
N ILE A 122 -0.80 10.66 1.31
CA ILE A 122 -0.36 10.79 2.71
C ILE A 122 1.04 10.21 2.96
N GLY A 123 1.73 9.68 1.93
CA GLY A 123 3.13 9.28 2.05
C GLY A 123 3.71 8.64 0.79
N THR A 124 5.03 8.42 0.83
CA THR A 124 5.90 7.90 -0.25
C THR A 124 6.98 6.98 0.26
#